data_AF-A0A1H7X8J3-F1
#
_entry.id   AF-A0A1H7X8J3-F1
#
_cell.length_a   1.000
_cell.length_b   1.000
_cell.length_c   1.000
_cell.angle_alpha   90.00
_cell.angle_beta   90.00
_cell.angle_gamma   90.00
#
_symmetry.space_group_name_H-M   'P 1'
#
loop_
_entity.id
_entity.type
_entity.pdbx_description
1 polymer ?
#
loop_
_entity_poly.entity_id
_entity_poly.type
_entity_poly.pdbx_seq_one_letter_code
_entity_poly.pdbx_strand_id
1 'polypeptide(L)' 'MPIDARTVVDAQTAYRAMELFLDAYWKRGGKPEALTDLLSWLPLAGDGQSVDPAQWFDWLDALEKAIRERVPHQ' A
#
# COMPACT_ATOMS: atom_id res chain seq x y z
N MET A 1 -8.26 12.48 2.53
CA MET A 1 -9.07 11.94 3.65
C MET A 1 -8.07 11.33 4.62
N PRO A 2 -8.11 11.62 5.93
CA PRO A 2 -7.18 10.97 6.84
C PRO A 2 -7.46 9.46 6.82
N ILE A 3 -6.47 8.68 6.38
CA ILE A 3 -6.47 7.22 6.39
C ILE A 3 -5.42 6.74 7.38
N ASP A 4 -5.70 5.61 8.01
CA ASP A 4 -4.87 5.02 9.04
C ASP A 4 -5.03 3.49 9.09
N ALA A 5 -4.34 2.85 10.03
CA ALA A 5 -4.37 1.41 10.22
C ALA A 5 -5.76 0.81 10.51
N ARG A 6 -6.75 1.64 10.87
CA ARG A 6 -8.11 1.21 11.20
C ARG A 6 -9.10 1.45 10.06
N THR A 7 -8.63 1.98 8.94
CA THR A 7 -9.46 2.25 7.77
C THR A 7 -10.01 0.95 7.17
N VAL A 8 -11.34 0.87 7.03
CA VAL A 8 -12.03 -0.29 6.44
C VAL A 8 -12.29 -0.05 4.96
N VAL A 9 -11.91 -1.00 4.11
CA VAL A 9 -12.12 -0.98 2.65
C VAL A 9 -12.71 -2.31 2.18
N ASP A 10 -13.41 -2.30 1.04
CA ASP A 10 -13.84 -3.54 0.38
C ASP A 10 -12.67 -4.23 -0.34
N ALA A 11 -12.88 -5.49 -0.72
CA ALA A 11 -11.86 -6.32 -1.37
C ALA A 11 -11.37 -5.73 -2.71
N GLN A 12 -12.24 -5.08 -3.48
CA GLN A 12 -11.86 -4.48 -4.76
C GLN A 12 -10.94 -3.27 -4.56
N THR A 13 -11.26 -2.43 -3.59
CA THR A 13 -10.45 -1.27 -3.21
C THR A 13 -9.09 -1.72 -2.67
N ALA A 14 -9.07 -2.77 -1.84
CA ALA A 14 -7.82 -3.33 -1.31
C ALA A 14 -6.92 -3.92 -2.42
N TYR A 15 -7.52 -4.65 -3.37
CA TYR A 15 -6.77 -5.19 -4.51
C TYR A 15 -6.21 -4.07 -5.39
N ARG A 16 -7.00 -3.02 -5.64
CA ARG A 16 -6.54 -1.85 -6.38
C ARG A 16 -5.39 -1.11 -5.67
N ALA A 17 -5.45 -1.01 -4.35
CA ALA A 17 -4.36 -0.44 -3.55
C ALA A 17 -3.08 -1.26 -3.70
N MET A 18 -3.16 -2.60 -3.72
CA MET A 18 -2.00 -3.46 -3.98
C MET A 18 -1.36 -3.18 -5.34
N GLU A 19 -2.14 -3.03 -6.41
CA GLU A 19 -1.60 -2.66 -7.72
C GLU A 19 -0.88 -1.31 -7.69
N LEU A 20 -1.48 -0.30 -7.07
CA LEU A 20 -0.91 1.04 -6.94
C LEU A 20 0.36 1.06 -6.10
N PHE A 21 0.42 0.25 -5.04
CA PHE A 21 1.60 0.08 -4.19
C PHE A 21 2.77 -0.51 -4.98
N LEU A 22 2.53 -1.59 -5.74
CA LEU A 22 3.56 -2.23 -6.56
C LEU A 22 4.02 -1.33 -7.73
N ASP A 23 3.09 -0.64 -8.38
CA ASP A 23 3.41 0.34 -9.43
C ASP A 23 4.24 1.51 -8.89
N ALA A 24 3.92 2.03 -7.69
CA ALA A 24 4.71 3.06 -7.04
C ALA A 24 6.13 2.58 -6.71
N TYR A 25 6.28 1.35 -6.21
CA TYR A 25 7.58 0.73 -5.97
C TYR A 25 8.41 0.65 -7.27
N TRP A 26 7.82 0.20 -8.37
CA TRP A 26 8.51 0.16 -9.66
C TRP A 26 8.89 1.54 -10.20
N LYS A 27 8.00 2.52 -10.09
CA LYS A 27 8.28 3.90 -10.54
C LYS A 27 9.43 4.57 -9.77
N ARG A 28 9.71 4.14 -8.54
CA ARG A 28 10.86 4.62 -7.73
C ARG A 28 12.19 3.96 -8.10
N GLY A 29 12.21 3.10 -9.11
CA GLY A 29 13.41 2.38 -9.55
C GLY A 29 13.59 1.02 -8.87
N GLY A 30 12.50 0.42 -8.37
CA GLY A 30 12.53 -0.97 -7.93
C GLY A 30 13.04 -1.89 -9.04
N LYS A 31 13.70 -2.98 -8.65
CA LYS A 31 14.23 -3.99 -9.56
C LYS A 31 13.67 -5.38 -9.25
N PRO A 32 13.53 -6.28 -10.24
CA PRO A 32 13.04 -7.64 -10.01
C PRO A 32 13.79 -8.39 -8.90
N GLU A 33 15.11 -8.23 -8.84
CA GLU A 33 15.96 -8.81 -7.79
C GLU A 33 15.63 -8.29 -6.37
N ALA A 34 15.15 -7.05 -6.27
CA ALA A 34 14.76 -6.40 -5.02
C ALA A 34 13.31 -6.72 -4.61
N LEU A 35 12.58 -7.53 -5.38
CA LEU A 35 11.27 -8.05 -4.97
C LEU A 35 11.39 -8.88 -3.69
N THR A 36 12.48 -9.64 -3.53
CA THR A 36 12.72 -10.39 -2.29
C THR A 36 12.88 -9.48 -1.08
N ASP A 37 13.55 -8.34 -1.24
CA ASP A 37 13.65 -7.31 -0.20
C ASP A 37 12.28 -6.73 0.13
N LEU A 38 11.49 -6.35 -0.89
CA LEU A 38 10.13 -5.84 -0.71
C LEU A 38 9.25 -6.79 0.10
N LEU A 39 9.32 -8.10 -0.22
CA LEU A 39 8.55 -9.14 0.46
C LEU A 39 9.06 -9.40 1.89
N SER A 40 10.34 -9.16 2.16
CA SER A 40 10.93 -9.35 3.49
C SER A 40 10.41 -8.35 4.54
N TRP A 41 9.87 -7.21 4.08
CA TRP A 41 9.31 -6.15 4.93
C TRP A 41 7.78 -6.25 5.12
N LEU A 42 7.10 -7.13 4.37
CA LEU A 42 5.67 -7.37 4.52
C LEU A 42 5.23 -7.93 5.89
N PRO A 43 6.04 -8.69 6.65
CA PRO A 43 5.61 -9.16 7.97
C PRO A 43 5.14 -8.02 8.86
N LEU A 44 4.09 -8.29 9.64
CA LEU A 44 3.55 -7.30 10.57
C LEU A 44 4.36 -7.29 11.87
N ALA A 45 4.64 -6.09 12.36
CA ALA A 45 5.14 -5.85 13.71
C ALA A 45 4.02 -6.07 14.75
N GLY A 46 4.38 -5.98 16.04
CA GLY A 46 3.47 -6.24 17.15
C GLY A 46 2.27 -5.29 17.24
N ASP A 47 2.31 -4.16 16.52
CA ASP A 47 1.22 -3.18 16.42
C ASP A 47 0.33 -3.38 15.18
N GLY A 48 0.60 -4.40 14.36
CA GLY A 48 -0.16 -4.72 13.15
C GLY A 48 0.20 -3.89 11.92
N GLN A 49 1.29 -3.11 11.96
CA GLN A 49 1.84 -2.38 10.81
C GLN A 49 3.04 -3.14 10.21
N SER A 50 3.51 -2.77 9.02
CA SER A 50 4.73 -3.36 8.45
C SER A 50 5.93 -3.12 9.38
N VAL A 51 6.86 -4.09 9.43
CA VAL A 51 8.15 -3.93 10.12
C VAL A 51 9.03 -2.83 9.52
N ASP A 52 8.74 -2.38 8.29
CA ASP A 52 9.31 -1.17 7.70
C ASP A 52 8.26 -0.04 7.71
N PRO A 53 8.46 1.01 8.54
CA PRO A 53 7.56 2.16 8.59
C PRO A 53 7.39 2.86 7.23
N ALA A 54 8.44 2.92 6.39
CA ALA A 54 8.34 3.56 5.09
C ALA A 54 7.42 2.78 4.15
N GLN A 55 7.54 1.45 4.15
CA GLN A 55 6.65 0.57 3.38
C GLN A 55 5.20 0.68 3.87
N TRP A 56 4.97 0.85 5.17
CA TRP A 56 3.63 1.09 5.70
C TRP A 56 3.00 2.38 5.19
N PHE A 57 3.75 3.49 5.19
CA PHE A 57 3.24 4.75 4.65
C PHE A 57 2.99 4.68 3.14
N ASP A 58 3.85 3.99 2.39
CA ASP A 58 3.62 3.72 0.97
C ASP A 58 2.32 2.95 0.72
N TRP A 59 2.01 1.98 1.59
CA TRP A 59 0.75 1.23 1.54
C TRP A 59 -0.47 2.13 1.83
N LEU A 60 -0.38 3.00 2.84
CA LEU A 60 -1.44 3.97 3.13
C LEU A 60 -1.65 4.89 1.93
N ASP A 61 -0.60 5.47 1.34
CA ASP A 61 -0.71 6.32 0.15
C ASP A 61 -1.42 5.61 -1.03
N ALA A 62 -1.15 4.31 -1.21
CA ALA A 62 -1.81 3.49 -2.23
C ALA A 62 -3.30 3.26 -1.91
N LEU A 63 -3.65 3.01 -0.64
CA LEU A 63 -5.04 2.93 -0.18
C LEU A 63 -5.79 4.26 -0.41
N GLU A 64 -5.18 5.40 -0.10
CA GLU A 64 -5.84 6.70 -0.30
C GLU A 64 -6.20 6.91 -1.78
N LYS A 65 -5.27 6.59 -2.68
CA LYS A 65 -5.47 6.68 -4.12
C LYS A 65 -6.58 5.73 -4.59
N ALA A 66 -6.55 4.47 -4.18
CA ALA A 66 -7.58 3.50 -4.54
C ALA A 66 -8.99 3.92 -4.06
N ILE A 67 -9.10 4.45 -2.84
CA ILE A 67 -10.36 4.98 -2.30
C ILE A 67 -10.84 6.17 -3.15
N ARG A 68 -9.95 7.10 -3.50
CA ARG A 68 -10.29 8.27 -4.32
C ARG A 68 -10.73 7.88 -5.73
N GLU A 69 -10.10 6.88 -6.35
CA GLU A 69 -10.51 6.36 -7.67
C GLU A 69 -11.90 5.72 -7.64
N ARG A 70 -12.28 5.10 -6.51
CA ARG A 70 -13.62 4.51 -6.34
C ARG A 70 -14.72 5.54 -6.18
N VAL A 71 -14.44 6.69 -5.58
CA VAL A 71 -15.41 7.79 -5.47
C VAL A 71 -15.52 8.41 -6.86
N PRO A 72 -16.67 8.27 -7.56
CA PRO A 72 -16.84 8.95 -8.84
C PRO A 72 -16.62 10.44 -8.61
N HIS A 73 -15.81 11.08 -9.46
CA HIS A 73 -15.72 12.54 -9.51
C HIS A 73 -17.16 13.07 -9.63
N GLN A 74 -17.70 13.62 -8.54
CA GLN A 74 -18.98 14.33 -8.52
C GLN A 74 -18.83 15.65 -9.28
#